data_AF-A0A951RFM3-F1
#
_entry.id   AF-A0A951RFM3-F1
#
_cell.length_a   1.000
_cell.length_b   1.000
_cell.length_c   1.000
_cell.angle_alpha   90.00
_cell.angle_beta   90.00
_cell.angle_gamma   90.00
#
_symmetry.space_group_name_H-M   'P 1'
#
loop_
_entity.id
_entity.type
_entity.pdbx_description
1 polymer ?
#
loop_
_entity_poly.entity_id
_entity_poly.type
_entity_poly.pdbx_seq_one_letter_code
_entity_poly.pdbx_strand_id
1 'polypeptide(L)'
;MKHKATIFFVLFFAFSAMGFHFLSVERIMLQMHSQSLHKGKRADVNADLFYQSLDGRLVTRYTEPVDQVMITNNKGEMAIYNEKDNTVYRTQSLEYSSENNLIYFFLQGKASDLGLGQIGFQLMETLFEDGLMITRWFPPSGMYHLFNFWAK
;
A
#
# COMPACT_ATOMS: atom_id res chain seq x y z
N MET A 1 46.93 -34.76 -1.58
CA MET A 1 45.47 -34.80 -1.87
C MET A 1 44.62 -34.12 -0.80
N LYS A 2 44.87 -34.32 0.51
CA LYS A 2 44.03 -33.77 1.59
C LYS A 2 43.92 -32.24 1.61
N HIS A 3 45.01 -31.50 1.38
CA HIS A 3 45.00 -30.02 1.37
C HIS A 3 44.18 -29.39 0.23
N LYS A 4 44.06 -30.06 -0.93
CA LYS A 4 43.27 -29.57 -2.06
C LYS A 4 41.76 -29.66 -1.77
N ALA A 5 41.33 -30.68 -1.03
CA ALA A 5 39.95 -30.85 -0.60
C ALA A 5 39.54 -29.81 0.45
N THR A 6 40.45 -29.46 1.38
CA THR A 6 40.18 -28.43 2.40
C THR A 6 40.03 -27.04 1.78
N ILE A 7 40.87 -26.68 0.80
CA ILE A 7 40.75 -25.40 0.07
C ILE A 7 39.43 -25.32 -0.69
N PHE A 8 39.02 -26.41 -1.33
CA PHE A 8 37.75 -26.48 -2.05
C PHE A 8 36.54 -26.31 -1.11
N PHE A 9 36.63 -26.90 0.09
CA PHE A 9 35.58 -26.78 1.11
C PHE A 9 35.47 -25.35 1.67
N VAL A 10 36.60 -24.67 1.90
CA VAL A 10 36.64 -23.27 2.35
C VAL A 10 36.10 -22.33 1.26
N LEU A 11 36.44 -22.56 -0.01
CA LEU A 11 35.90 -21.78 -1.13
C LEU A 11 34.40 -21.98 -1.32
N PHE A 12 33.89 -23.21 -1.15
CA PHE A 12 32.46 -23.50 -1.21
C PHE A 12 31.68 -22.81 -0.09
N PHE A 13 32.22 -22.80 1.13
CA PHE A 13 31.61 -22.11 2.27
C PHE A 13 31.64 -20.58 2.14
N ALA A 14 32.73 -20.03 1.58
CA ALA A 14 32.84 -18.60 1.28
C ALA A 14 31.85 -18.17 0.17
N PHE A 15 31.59 -19.04 -0.82
CA PHE A 15 30.63 -18.76 -1.89
C PHE A 15 29.17 -18.80 -1.40
N SER A 16 28.85 -19.68 -0.44
CA SER A 16 27.51 -19.68 0.19
C SER A 16 27.25 -18.49 1.12
N ALA A 17 28.31 -17.80 1.58
CA ALA A 17 28.18 -16.62 2.44
C ALA A 17 27.95 -15.32 1.64
N MET A 18 28.13 -15.33 0.31
CA MET A 18 27.60 -14.29 -0.57
C MET A 18 26.10 -14.51 -0.73
N GLY A 19 25.37 -14.30 0.37
CA GLY A 19 23.91 -14.32 0.38
C GLY A 19 23.39 -13.36 -0.68
N PHE A 20 22.33 -13.79 -1.38
CA PHE A 20 21.56 -12.94 -2.26
C PHE A 20 21.09 -11.73 -1.45
N HIS A 21 21.74 -10.58 -1.64
CA HIS A 21 21.16 -9.31 -1.22
C HIS A 21 19.91 -9.12 -2.06
N PHE A 22 18.75 -9.45 -1.49
CA PHE A 22 17.49 -9.02 -2.05
C PHE A 22 17.56 -7.50 -2.16
N LEU A 23 17.54 -6.99 -3.39
CA LEU A 23 17.41 -5.57 -3.65
C LEU A 23 16.02 -5.16 -3.15
N SER A 24 15.94 -4.71 -1.89
CA SER A 24 14.70 -4.15 -1.36
C SER A 24 14.44 -2.88 -2.14
N VAL A 25 13.24 -2.76 -2.71
CA VAL A 25 12.89 -1.56 -3.47
C VAL A 25 12.79 -0.38 -2.49
N GLU A 26 13.74 0.54 -2.57
CA GLU A 26 13.83 1.67 -1.63
C GLU A 26 12.84 2.78 -1.97
N ARG A 27 12.60 3.00 -3.26
CA ARG A 27 11.74 4.06 -3.77
C ARG A 27 10.94 3.58 -4.95
N ILE A 28 9.68 3.99 -4.99
CA ILE A 28 8.74 3.60 -6.03
C ILE A 28 7.96 4.83 -6.48
N MET A 29 7.75 4.93 -7.79
CA MET A 29 6.87 5.90 -8.41
C MET A 29 5.72 5.14 -9.08
N LEU A 30 4.49 5.58 -8.86
CA LEU A 30 3.28 4.99 -9.42
C LEU A 30 2.41 6.10 -9.99
N GLN A 31 1.70 5.79 -11.07
CA GLN A 31 0.59 6.61 -11.55
C GLN A 31 -0.71 5.90 -11.20
N MET A 32 -1.61 6.60 -10.52
CA MET A 32 -2.89 6.10 -10.07
C MET A 32 -4.02 6.74 -10.85
N HIS A 33 -4.93 5.90 -11.32
CA HIS A 33 -6.25 6.29 -11.79
C HIS A 33 -7.27 5.50 -10.98
N SER A 34 -8.03 6.20 -10.15
CA SER A 34 -9.02 5.61 -9.23
C SER A 34 -10.43 6.05 -9.62
N GLN A 35 -11.39 5.14 -9.52
CA GLN A 35 -12.78 5.38 -9.86
C GLN A 35 -13.66 4.87 -8.73
N SER A 36 -14.58 5.70 -8.27
CA SER A 36 -15.58 5.31 -7.27
C SER A 36 -16.98 5.62 -7.77
N LEU A 37 -17.91 4.70 -7.51
CA LEU A 37 -19.31 4.84 -7.86
C LEU A 37 -20.13 4.96 -6.58
N HIS A 38 -20.91 6.03 -6.46
CA HIS A 38 -21.82 6.23 -5.34
C HIS A 38 -23.17 6.75 -5.86
N LYS A 39 -24.24 5.98 -5.61
CA LYS A 39 -25.62 6.33 -6.02
C LYS A 39 -25.74 6.71 -7.51
N GLY A 40 -25.12 5.93 -8.38
CA GLY A 40 -25.13 6.17 -9.84
C GLY A 40 -24.26 7.35 -10.31
N LYS A 41 -23.53 8.02 -9.40
CA LYS A 41 -22.55 9.05 -9.74
C LYS A 41 -21.15 8.49 -9.64
N ARG A 42 -20.32 8.79 -10.63
CA ARG A 42 -18.91 8.37 -10.69
C ARG A 42 -18.02 9.55 -10.33
N ALA A 43 -17.01 9.28 -9.50
CA ALA A 43 -15.91 10.19 -9.22
C ALA A 43 -14.61 9.52 -9.65
N ASP A 44 -13.84 10.23 -10.46
CA ASP A 44 -12.53 9.84 -10.95
C ASP A 44 -11.44 10.67 -10.26
N VAL A 45 -10.33 10.04 -9.93
CA VAL A 45 -9.17 10.67 -9.30
C VAL A 45 -7.91 10.20 -9.99
N ASN A 46 -7.09 11.16 -10.44
CA ASN A 46 -5.76 10.91 -10.97
C ASN A 46 -4.70 11.43 -10.00
N ALA A 47 -3.64 10.66 -9.79
CA ALA A 47 -2.53 11.07 -8.93
C ALA A 47 -1.21 10.41 -9.29
N ASP A 48 -0.11 11.11 -9.01
CA ASP A 48 1.24 10.55 -8.97
C ASP A 48 1.62 10.23 -7.53
N LEU A 49 2.15 9.04 -7.29
CA LEU A 49 2.52 8.57 -5.95
C LEU A 49 4.00 8.23 -5.89
N PHE A 50 4.65 8.73 -4.85
CA PHE A 50 6.06 8.51 -4.57
C PHE A 50 6.20 7.91 -3.18
N TYR A 51 6.65 6.67 -3.10
CA TYR A 51 6.86 5.95 -1.85
C TYR A 51 8.34 5.77 -1.57
N GLN A 52 8.75 5.93 -0.31
CA GLN A 52 10.08 5.62 0.19
C GLN A 52 9.99 4.68 1.39
N SER A 53 10.70 3.54 1.35
CA SER A 53 10.56 2.50 2.37
C SER A 53 11.23 2.83 3.71
N LEU A 54 12.26 3.67 3.74
CA LEU A 54 13.05 3.99 4.94
C LEU A 54 12.20 4.53 6.11
N ASP A 55 11.28 5.45 5.82
CA ASP A 55 10.38 6.10 6.78
C ASP A 55 8.90 5.90 6.42
N GLY A 56 8.64 4.99 5.49
CA GLY A 56 7.30 4.77 4.92
C GLY A 56 6.69 6.03 4.32
N ARG A 57 7.50 7.03 3.90
CA ARG A 57 6.96 8.28 3.39
C ARG A 57 6.24 8.05 2.07
N LEU A 58 5.00 8.50 1.99
CA LEU A 58 4.18 8.49 0.80
C LEU A 58 3.81 9.92 0.44
N VAL A 59 4.22 10.36 -0.74
CA VAL A 59 3.78 11.62 -1.34
C VAL A 59 2.76 11.30 -2.41
N THR A 60 1.56 11.86 -2.29
CA THR A 60 0.49 11.75 -3.28
C THR A 60 0.24 13.13 -3.86
N ARG A 61 0.60 13.32 -5.13
CA ARG A 61 0.22 14.50 -5.90
C ARG A 61 -1.06 14.19 -6.67
N TYR A 62 -2.17 14.75 -6.22
CA TYR A 62 -3.42 14.67 -6.96
C TYR A 62 -3.32 15.61 -8.17
N THR A 63 -3.62 15.10 -9.35
CA THR A 63 -3.61 15.88 -10.60
C THR A 63 -5.03 16.19 -11.05
N GLU A 64 -6.00 15.31 -10.75
CA GLU A 64 -7.42 15.53 -10.99
C GLU A 64 -8.26 14.89 -9.87
N PRO A 65 -9.38 15.50 -9.46
CA PRO A 65 -9.98 16.74 -9.99
C PRO A 65 -9.42 18.04 -9.36
N VAL A 66 -8.57 17.92 -8.34
CA VAL A 66 -7.98 19.06 -7.61
C VAL A 66 -6.47 18.86 -7.53
N ASP A 67 -5.70 19.91 -7.84
CA ASP A 67 -4.24 19.90 -7.65
C ASP A 67 -3.92 20.13 -6.18
N GLN A 68 -3.42 19.09 -5.52
CA GLN A 68 -3.05 19.11 -4.11
C GLN A 68 -1.97 18.06 -3.83
N VAL A 69 -1.13 18.33 -2.84
CA VAL A 69 -0.07 17.41 -2.41
C VAL A 69 -0.35 16.93 -1.01
N MET A 70 -0.53 15.62 -0.84
CA MET A 70 -0.63 14.96 0.44
C MET A 70 0.66 14.22 0.76
N ILE A 71 1.14 14.34 1.99
CA ILE A 71 2.32 13.63 2.49
C ILE A 71 1.90 12.88 3.75
N THR A 72 2.12 11.57 3.76
CA THR A 72 1.93 10.71 4.93
C THR A 72 3.18 9.89 5.23
N ASN A 73 3.26 9.33 6.44
CA ASN A 73 4.33 8.40 6.83
C ASN A 73 3.82 7.26 7.70
N ASN A 74 4.70 6.34 8.07
CA ASN A 74 4.35 5.16 8.88
C ASN A 74 4.01 5.48 10.34
N LYS A 75 4.18 6.73 10.80
CA LYS A 75 3.86 7.19 12.15
C LYS A 75 2.47 7.83 12.24
N GLY A 76 1.74 7.89 11.13
CA GLY A 76 0.42 8.50 11.07
C GLY A 76 0.43 10.03 11.00
N GLU A 77 1.56 10.64 10.67
CA GLU A 77 1.63 12.08 10.40
C GLU A 77 1.09 12.34 8.99
N MET A 78 0.21 13.33 8.85
CA MET A 78 -0.33 13.75 7.56
C MET A 78 -0.18 15.27 7.38
N ALA A 79 0.26 15.68 6.19
CA ALA A 79 0.23 17.06 5.73
C ALA A 79 -0.43 17.15 4.35
N ILE A 80 -1.29 18.15 4.16
CA ILE A 80 -1.92 18.43 2.86
C ILE A 80 -1.59 19.87 2.50
N TYR A 81 -0.93 20.06 1.37
CA TYR A 81 -0.70 21.35 0.75
C TYR A 81 -1.73 21.58 -0.35
N ASN A 82 -2.48 22.66 -0.22
CA ASN A 82 -3.40 23.16 -1.24
C ASN A 82 -2.77 24.39 -1.89
N GLU A 83 -2.42 24.25 -3.17
CA GLU A 83 -1.72 25.29 -3.93
C GLU A 83 -2.61 26.52 -4.20
N LYS A 84 -3.90 26.29 -4.48
CA LYS A 84 -4.85 27.36 -4.80
C LYS A 84 -4.97 28.38 -3.66
N ASP A 85 -4.99 27.88 -2.43
CA ASP A 85 -5.16 28.71 -1.24
C ASP A 85 -3.82 29.01 -0.53
N ASN A 86 -2.72 28.41 -1.01
CA ASN A 86 -1.40 28.44 -0.37
C ASN A 86 -1.45 28.09 1.13
N THR A 87 -2.16 27.00 1.45
CA THR A 87 -2.34 26.55 2.84
C THR A 87 -1.77 25.15 3.06
N VAL A 88 -1.33 24.90 4.29
CA VAL A 88 -0.89 23.59 4.74
C VAL A 88 -1.75 23.14 5.92
N TYR A 89 -2.52 22.09 5.72
CA TYR A 89 -3.21 21.37 6.79
C TYR A 89 -2.29 20.28 7.34
N ARG A 90 -2.27 20.10 8.67
CA ARG A 90 -1.50 19.04 9.34
C ARG A 90 -2.34 18.36 10.39
N THR A 91 -2.20 17.05 10.52
CA THR A 91 -2.83 16.25 11.56
C THR A 91 -2.03 14.98 11.82
N GLN A 92 -2.33 14.28 12.90
CA GLN A 92 -1.68 13.03 13.26
C GLN A 92 -2.69 12.04 13.84
N SER A 93 -2.75 10.85 13.25
CA SER A 93 -3.54 9.71 13.72
C SER A 93 -3.01 8.43 13.09
N LEU A 94 -3.07 7.31 13.81
CA LEU A 94 -2.69 6.00 13.26
C LEU A 94 -3.48 5.64 12.00
N GLU A 95 -4.69 6.16 11.85
CA GLU A 95 -5.53 5.99 10.65
C GLU A 95 -4.86 6.55 9.38
N TYR A 96 -4.06 7.61 9.52
CA TYR A 96 -3.35 8.26 8.40
C TYR A 96 -1.99 7.64 8.08
N SER A 97 -1.63 6.53 8.73
CA SER A 97 -0.39 5.82 8.42
C SER A 97 -0.35 5.43 6.93
N SER A 98 0.78 5.67 6.28
CA SER A 98 1.02 5.18 4.92
C SER A 98 0.93 3.65 4.81
N GLU A 99 1.11 2.94 5.93
CA GLU A 99 0.98 1.48 6.00
C GLU A 99 -0.48 1.00 5.93
N ASN A 100 -1.45 1.90 6.10
CA ASN A 100 -2.87 1.60 5.89
C ASN A 100 -3.32 1.83 4.43
N ASN A 101 -2.40 2.22 3.54
CA ASN A 101 -2.72 2.51 2.15
C ASN A 101 -2.66 1.25 1.28
N LEU A 102 -3.57 1.14 0.31
CA LEU A 102 -3.61 0.07 -0.68
C LEU A 102 -2.25 -0.18 -1.37
N ILE A 103 -1.51 0.89 -1.67
CA ILE A 103 -0.18 0.80 -2.30
C ILE A 103 0.79 0.07 -1.39
N TYR A 104 0.79 0.36 -0.09
CA TYR A 104 1.68 -0.33 0.84
C TYR A 104 1.43 -1.84 0.82
N PHE A 105 0.16 -2.26 0.84
CA PHE A 105 -0.19 -3.68 0.75
C PHE A 105 0.23 -4.32 -0.57
N PHE A 106 0.03 -3.61 -1.69
CA PHE A 106 0.51 -4.06 -3.00
C PHE A 106 2.03 -4.28 -3.00
N LEU A 107 2.80 -3.32 -2.48
CA LEU A 107 4.26 -3.40 -2.42
C LEU A 107 4.79 -4.50 -1.50
N GLN A 108 4.04 -4.83 -0.46
CA GLN A 108 4.36 -5.94 0.46
C GLN A 108 3.96 -7.32 -0.11
N GLY A 109 3.54 -7.40 -1.37
CA GLY A 109 3.11 -8.65 -1.99
C GLY A 109 1.77 -9.18 -1.46
N LYS A 110 0.99 -8.33 -0.77
CA LYS A 110 -0.32 -8.66 -0.21
C LYS A 110 -1.45 -8.40 -1.20
N ALA A 111 -1.18 -8.54 -2.50
CA ALA A 111 -2.16 -8.28 -3.55
C ALA A 111 -3.37 -9.24 -3.50
N SER A 112 -3.23 -10.40 -2.86
CA SER A 112 -4.31 -11.40 -2.74
C SER A 112 -5.47 -10.95 -1.85
N ASP A 113 -5.19 -10.18 -0.79
CA ASP A 113 -6.20 -9.67 0.14
C ASP A 113 -6.18 -8.15 0.30
N LEU A 114 -5.28 -7.47 -0.41
CA LEU A 114 -5.06 -6.02 -0.37
C LEU A 114 -4.88 -5.48 1.05
N GLY A 115 -4.40 -6.31 1.99
CA GLY A 115 -4.23 -5.95 3.39
C GLY A 115 -5.51 -5.95 4.23
N LEU A 116 -6.66 -6.30 3.66
CA LEU A 116 -7.96 -6.30 4.36
C LEU A 116 -7.92 -7.16 5.63
N GLY A 117 -7.27 -8.33 5.58
CA GLY A 117 -7.10 -9.19 6.75
C GLY A 117 -6.34 -8.53 7.91
N GLN A 118 -5.34 -7.70 7.61
CA GLN A 118 -4.53 -7.02 8.64
C GLN A 118 -5.27 -5.87 9.32
N ILE A 119 -6.18 -5.22 8.61
CA ILE A 119 -7.04 -4.18 9.17
C ILE A 119 -8.33 -4.75 9.79
N GLY A 120 -8.39 -6.07 9.98
CA GLY A 120 -9.43 -6.75 10.75
C GLY A 120 -10.67 -7.18 9.96
N PHE A 121 -10.64 -7.09 8.63
CA PHE A 121 -11.71 -7.66 7.80
C PHE A 121 -11.57 -9.18 7.74
N GLN A 122 -12.71 -9.87 7.66
CA GLN A 122 -12.75 -11.34 7.57
C GLN A 122 -13.29 -11.75 6.20
N LEU A 123 -12.57 -12.61 5.47
CA LEU A 123 -13.00 -13.10 4.17
C LEU A 123 -14.31 -13.89 4.34
N MET A 124 -15.35 -13.50 3.61
CA MET A 124 -16.64 -14.18 3.57
C MET A 124 -16.62 -15.28 2.52
N GLU A 125 -16.29 -14.90 1.30
CA GLU A 125 -16.34 -15.77 0.14
C GLU A 125 -15.46 -15.24 -0.99
N THR A 126 -15.05 -16.17 -1.86
CA THR A 126 -14.36 -15.90 -3.12
C THR A 126 -15.15 -16.55 -4.23
N LEU A 127 -15.51 -15.77 -5.26
CA LEU A 127 -16.29 -16.19 -6.41
C LEU A 127 -15.49 -15.89 -7.69
N PHE A 128 -15.76 -16.66 -8.75
CA PHE A 128 -15.21 -16.41 -10.07
C PHE A 128 -16.37 -16.15 -11.04
N GLU A 129 -16.45 -14.94 -11.58
CA GLU A 129 -17.53 -14.49 -12.46
C GLU A 129 -16.92 -13.68 -13.61
N ASP A 130 -17.29 -13.99 -14.86
CA ASP A 130 -16.78 -13.34 -16.08
C ASP A 130 -15.24 -13.23 -16.16
N GLY A 131 -14.52 -14.24 -15.65
CA GLY A 131 -13.07 -14.27 -15.63
C GLY A 131 -12.42 -13.39 -14.55
N LEU A 132 -13.21 -12.79 -13.66
CA LEU A 132 -12.75 -12.01 -12.51
C LEU A 132 -12.84 -12.83 -11.23
N MET A 133 -11.87 -12.63 -10.33
CA MET A 133 -11.95 -13.11 -8.95
C MET A 133 -12.59 -12.03 -8.08
N ILE A 134 -13.76 -12.32 -7.52
CA ILE A 134 -14.52 -11.45 -6.64
C ILE A 134 -14.37 -11.97 -5.21
N THR A 135 -13.87 -11.15 -4.28
CA THR A 135 -13.81 -11.48 -2.85
C THR A 135 -14.77 -10.59 -2.07
N ARG A 136 -15.55 -11.16 -1.15
CA ARG A 136 -16.42 -10.42 -0.22
C ARG A 136 -15.89 -10.55 1.20
N TRP A 137 -15.99 -9.47 1.99
CA TRP A 137 -15.35 -9.39 3.30
C TRP A 137 -16.30 -8.79 4.34
N PHE A 138 -16.32 -9.35 5.55
CA PHE A 138 -16.96 -8.75 6.70
C PHE A 138 -16.06 -7.64 7.26
N PRO A 139 -16.57 -6.42 7.46
CA PRO A 139 -15.82 -5.37 8.13
C PRO A 139 -15.66 -5.68 9.63
N PRO A 140 -14.59 -5.20 10.28
CA PRO A 140 -14.42 -5.30 11.73
C PRO A 140 -15.51 -4.54 12.46
N SER A 141 -15.80 -4.93 13.71
CA SER A 141 -16.94 -4.41 14.47
C SER A 141 -16.95 -2.90 14.66
N GLY A 142 -15.76 -2.29 14.80
CA GLY A 142 -15.62 -0.82 14.87
C GLY A 142 -16.02 -0.08 13.60
N MET A 143 -16.06 -0.74 12.44
CA MET A 143 -16.33 -0.13 11.13
C MET A 143 -17.73 -0.38 10.59
N TYR A 144 -18.59 -1.17 11.24
CA TYR A 144 -19.93 -1.48 10.73
C TYR A 144 -20.76 -0.23 10.38
N HIS A 145 -20.59 0.85 11.12
CA HIS A 145 -21.27 2.12 10.89
C HIS A 145 -20.97 2.75 9.51
N LEU A 146 -19.82 2.43 8.90
CA LEU A 146 -19.42 2.90 7.57
C LEU A 146 -20.11 2.11 6.43
N PHE A 147 -20.62 0.92 6.73
CA PHE A 147 -21.16 -0.01 5.72
C PHE A 147 -22.66 -0.26 5.84
N ASN A 148 -23.31 0.22 6.92
CA ASN A 148 -24.76 0.09 7.14
C ASN A 148 -25.64 1.00 6.24
N PHE A 149 -25.07 1.69 5.25
CA PHE A 149 -25.84 2.58 4.36
C PHE A 149 -26.58 1.87 3.22
N TRP A 150 -26.38 0.56 3.05
CA TRP A 150 -27.02 -0.24 1.99
C TRP A 150 -28.36 -0.86 2.41
N ALA A 151 -28.79 -0.65 3.66
CA ALA A 151 -30.06 -1.11 4.19
C ALA A 151 -31.08 0.04 4.26
N LYS A 152 -31.44 0.62 3.11
CA LYS A 152 -32.70 1.37 2.93
C LYS A 152 -33.07 1.45 1.46
#